data_AF-A0A960S7V1-F1
#
_entry.id   AF-A0A960S7V1-F1
#
_cell.length_a   1.000
_cell.length_b   1.000
_cell.length_c   1.000
_cell.angle_alpha   90.00
_cell.angle_beta   90.00
_cell.angle_gamma   90.00
#
_symmetry.space_group_name_H-M   'P 1'
#
loop_
_entity.id
_entity.type
_entity.pdbx_description
1 polymer ?
#
loop_
_entity_poly.entity_id
_entity_poly.type
_entity_poly.pdbx_seq_one_letter_code
_entity_poly.pdbx_strand_id
1 'polypeptide(L)'
;KRVYKYPAVKSYAHHMARFMQKAYKSHPFLQNIDDYIHMTDNEVLTEVNCARRDKNHIAHHDAIRLLQRKDHLDALPLDPSVNESKLFELMQMHKIAEDDIGWELTDHKQEGHSLPFPTLRRDGSIKEGSQLSQISINAPTIQWLYVAPKHRQELVRNL
;
A
#
# COMPACT_ATOMS: atom_id res chain seq x y z
N LYS A 1 -9.44 7.43 -10.68
CA LYS A 1 -8.00 7.64 -10.28
C LYS A 1 -7.81 8.47 -9.02
N ARG A 2 -8.68 9.46 -8.71
CA ARG A 2 -8.31 10.55 -7.79
C ARG A 2 -8.07 10.08 -6.34
N VAL A 3 -8.98 9.40 -5.65
CA VAL A 3 -8.84 9.15 -4.20
C VAL A 3 -7.79 8.08 -3.84
N TYR A 4 -7.89 6.87 -4.39
CA TYR A 4 -7.05 5.72 -3.97
C TYR A 4 -5.58 5.78 -4.39
N LYS A 5 -5.21 6.74 -5.26
CA LYS A 5 -3.83 6.91 -5.75
C LYS A 5 -3.15 8.17 -5.21
N TYR A 6 -3.74 8.85 -4.21
CA TYR A 6 -3.06 9.98 -3.56
C TYR A 6 -1.86 9.47 -2.75
N PRO A 7 -0.69 10.12 -2.86
CA PRO A 7 0.49 9.80 -2.06
C PRO A 7 0.21 9.68 -0.56
N ALA A 8 -0.58 10.61 -0.01
CA ALA A 8 -0.94 10.59 1.41
C ALA A 8 -1.75 9.35 1.81
N VAL A 9 -2.69 8.91 0.95
CA VAL A 9 -3.48 7.69 1.18
C VAL A 9 -2.59 6.46 1.11
N LYS A 10 -1.66 6.43 0.15
CA LYS A 10 -0.69 5.34 0.00
C LYS A 10 0.28 5.25 1.18
N SER A 11 0.83 6.38 1.61
CA SER A 11 1.66 6.45 2.82
C SER A 11 0.92 5.95 4.05
N TYR A 12 -0.32 6.43 4.28
CA TYR A 12 -1.15 5.96 5.39
C TYR A 12 -1.40 4.45 5.32
N ALA A 13 -1.79 3.94 4.15
CA ALA A 13 -2.05 2.51 3.96
C ALA A 13 -0.78 1.67 4.21
N HIS A 14 0.38 2.14 3.78
CA HIS A 14 1.66 1.48 4.04
C HIS A 14 1.98 1.39 5.54
N HIS A 15 1.85 2.50 6.28
CA HIS A 15 2.03 2.50 7.74
C HIS A 15 1.02 1.62 8.46
N MET A 16 -0.25 1.68 8.03
CA MET A 16 -1.29 0.87 8.64
C MET A 16 -1.05 -0.62 8.40
N ALA A 17 -0.66 -1.03 7.19
CA ALA A 17 -0.33 -2.41 6.89
C ALA A 17 0.85 -2.91 7.75
N ARG A 18 1.93 -2.12 7.85
CA ARG A 18 3.08 -2.43 8.73
C ARG A 18 2.67 -2.53 10.20
N PHE A 19 1.87 -1.58 10.68
CA PHE A 19 1.33 -1.61 12.04
C PHE A 19 0.54 -2.88 12.29
N MET A 20 -0.41 -3.21 11.41
CA MET A 20 -1.26 -4.39 11.54
C MET A 20 -0.43 -5.67 11.56
N GLN A 21 0.54 -5.79 10.65
CA GLN A 21 1.45 -6.93 10.58
C GLN A 21 2.30 -7.09 11.85
N LYS A 22 2.78 -5.99 12.44
CA LYS A 22 3.60 -6.06 13.66
C LYS A 22 2.73 -6.33 14.89
N ALA A 23 1.73 -5.48 15.14
CA ALA A 23 0.90 -5.53 16.34
C ALA A 23 0.06 -6.81 16.44
N TYR A 24 -0.39 -7.34 15.30
CA TYR A 24 -1.36 -8.44 15.29
C TYR A 24 -0.84 -9.75 14.70
N LYS A 25 0.46 -9.87 14.39
CA LYS A 25 1.05 -11.08 13.77
C LYS A 25 0.66 -12.38 14.47
N SER A 26 0.58 -12.32 15.79
CA SER A 26 0.32 -13.45 16.68
C SER A 26 -0.97 -13.27 17.47
N HIS A 27 -1.85 -12.37 17.04
CA HIS A 27 -3.07 -12.08 17.77
C HIS A 27 -4.09 -13.23 17.63
N PRO A 28 -4.79 -13.59 18.72
CA PRO A 28 -5.80 -14.65 18.70
C PRO A 28 -6.90 -14.46 17.65
N PHE A 29 -7.22 -13.23 17.28
CA PHE A 29 -8.25 -12.95 16.26
C PHE A 29 -7.96 -13.60 14.89
N LEU A 30 -6.69 -13.91 14.59
CA LEU A 30 -6.33 -14.63 13.37
C LEU A 30 -6.60 -16.14 13.44
N GLN A 31 -6.89 -16.67 14.63
CA GLN A 31 -7.10 -18.10 14.89
C GLN A 31 -8.58 -18.48 14.94
N ASN A 32 -9.48 -17.50 15.12
CA ASN A 32 -10.91 -17.72 15.29
C ASN A 32 -11.73 -16.70 14.50
N ILE A 33 -12.73 -17.18 13.76
CA ILE A 33 -13.64 -16.34 12.97
C ILE A 33 -14.49 -15.41 13.84
N ASP A 34 -14.93 -15.87 15.02
CA ASP A 34 -15.74 -15.05 15.91
C ASP A 34 -14.92 -13.84 16.37
N ASP A 35 -13.68 -14.07 16.82
CA ASP A 35 -12.78 -13.00 17.24
C ASP A 35 -12.41 -12.06 16.07
N TYR A 36 -12.28 -12.59 14.86
CA TYR A 36 -12.06 -11.79 13.65
C TYR A 36 -13.24 -10.84 13.36
N ILE A 37 -14.48 -11.33 13.47
CA ILE A 37 -15.69 -10.54 13.18
C ILE A 37 -15.89 -9.41 14.20
N HIS A 38 -15.43 -9.61 15.44
CA HIS A 38 -15.49 -8.57 16.48
C HIS A 38 -14.40 -7.50 16.36
N MET A 39 -13.38 -7.70 15.52
CA MET A 39 -12.34 -6.70 15.29
C MET A 39 -12.89 -5.57 14.40
N THR A 40 -13.01 -4.38 14.96
CA THR A 40 -13.44 -3.16 14.25
C THR A 40 -12.33 -2.12 14.19
N ASP A 41 -12.61 -1.00 13.54
CA ASP A 41 -11.69 0.14 13.51
C ASP A 41 -11.45 0.73 14.91
N ASN A 42 -12.40 0.63 15.84
CA ASN A 42 -12.24 1.11 17.20
C ASN A 42 -11.14 0.37 17.97
N GLU A 43 -11.07 -0.95 17.88
CA GLU A 43 -10.02 -1.76 18.51
C GLU A 43 -8.66 -1.40 17.91
N VAL A 44 -8.58 -1.31 16.57
CA VAL A 44 -7.34 -0.93 15.87
C VAL A 44 -6.88 0.47 16.27
N LEU A 45 -7.76 1.46 16.29
CA LEU A 45 -7.43 2.84 16.66
C LEU A 45 -7.08 2.97 18.15
N THR A 46 -7.69 2.18 19.01
CA THR A 46 -7.34 2.09 20.44
C THR A 46 -5.92 1.56 20.58
N GLU A 47 -5.60 0.47 19.88
CA GLU A 47 -4.26 -0.13 19.92
C GLU A 47 -3.20 0.81 19.33
N VAL A 48 -3.49 1.51 18.23
CA VAL A 48 -2.59 2.55 17.69
C VAL A 48 -2.32 3.64 18.74
N ASN A 49 -3.34 4.05 19.51
CA ASN A 49 -3.16 5.04 20.57
C ASN A 49 -2.32 4.51 21.75
N CYS A 50 -2.50 3.25 22.13
CA CYS A 50 -1.71 2.57 23.15
C CYS A 50 -0.24 2.45 22.70
N ALA A 51 -0.01 1.86 21.53
CA ALA A 51 1.30 1.69 20.91
C ALA A 51 2.06 3.01 20.76
N ARG A 52 1.36 4.11 20.43
CA ARG A 52 2.00 5.45 20.35
C ARG A 52 2.56 5.91 21.70
N ARG A 53 1.94 5.52 22.82
CA ARG A 53 2.34 5.96 24.17
C ARG A 53 3.40 5.04 24.78
N ASP A 54 3.41 3.77 24.40
CA ASP A 54 4.39 2.80 24.87
C ASP A 54 5.57 2.67 23.91
N LYS A 55 6.76 3.14 24.33
CA LYS A 55 8.00 3.07 23.55
C LYS A 55 8.51 1.65 23.31
N ASN A 56 8.10 0.70 24.15
CA ASN A 56 8.50 -0.70 24.03
C ASN A 56 7.55 -1.49 23.13
N HIS A 57 6.44 -0.89 22.69
CA HIS A 57 5.51 -1.55 21.80
C HIS A 57 6.16 -1.82 20.44
N ILE A 58 6.06 -3.05 19.94
CA ILE A 58 6.69 -3.48 18.69
C ILE A 58 6.30 -2.65 17.46
N ALA A 59 5.10 -2.07 17.49
CA ALA A 59 4.56 -1.21 16.44
C ALA A 59 4.58 0.30 16.80
N HIS A 60 5.35 0.70 17.83
CA HIS A 60 5.42 2.08 18.32
C HIS A 60 5.74 3.10 17.21
N HIS A 61 6.76 2.81 16.40
CA HIS A 61 7.18 3.71 15.32
C HIS A 61 6.10 3.89 14.25
N ASP A 62 5.45 2.81 13.81
CA ASP A 62 4.36 2.88 12.83
C ASP A 62 3.14 3.62 13.42
N ALA A 63 2.83 3.43 14.71
CA ALA A 63 1.77 4.16 15.42
C ALA A 63 2.03 5.67 15.52
N ILE A 64 3.28 6.07 15.79
CA ILE A 64 3.69 7.48 15.74
C ILE A 64 3.45 8.04 14.35
N ARG A 65 3.89 7.34 13.30
CA ARG A 65 3.78 7.83 11.91
C ARG A 65 2.33 7.94 11.43
N LEU A 66 1.44 7.07 11.92
CA LEU A 66 0.00 7.12 11.62
C LEU A 66 -0.68 8.36 12.23
N LEU A 67 -0.36 8.70 13.48
CA LEU A 67 -1.05 9.77 14.22
C LEU A 67 -0.32 11.13 14.15
N GLN A 68 1.01 11.12 14.08
CA GLN A 68 1.86 12.29 14.04
C GLN A 68 2.46 12.42 12.63
N ARG A 69 1.87 13.33 11.84
CA ARG A 69 2.28 13.61 10.45
C ARG A 69 3.74 14.08 10.28
N LYS A 70 4.53 14.21 11.34
CA LYS A 70 5.91 14.72 11.26
C LYS A 70 6.91 13.70 10.74
N ASP A 71 6.67 12.40 10.99
CA ASP A 71 7.62 11.33 10.67
C ASP A 71 7.09 10.34 9.62
N HIS A 72 6.00 10.70 8.92
CA HIS A 72 5.44 9.85 7.88
C HIS A 72 6.41 9.67 6.72
N LEU A 73 6.45 8.46 6.16
CA LEU A 73 7.17 8.19 4.92
C LEU A 73 6.44 8.86 3.74
N ASP A 74 7.16 9.59 2.90
CA ASP A 74 6.65 10.12 1.65
C ASP A 74 6.42 8.97 0.67
N ALA A 75 5.25 8.93 0.04
CA ALA A 75 4.96 8.00 -1.04
C ALA A 75 5.30 8.65 -2.39
N LEU A 76 6.28 8.09 -3.10
CA LEU A 76 6.77 8.56 -4.38
C LEU A 76 6.39 7.54 -5.47
N PRO A 77 5.78 7.98 -6.58
CA PRO A 77 5.55 7.09 -7.70
C PRO A 77 6.90 6.67 -8.30
N LEU A 78 7.07 5.38 -8.55
CA LEU A 78 8.22 4.81 -9.23
C LEU A 78 7.93 4.55 -10.70
N ASP A 79 8.98 4.64 -11.52
CA ASP A 79 8.92 4.20 -12.91
C ASP A 79 8.82 2.66 -12.95
N PRO A 80 7.94 2.08 -13.78
CA PRO A 80 7.82 0.63 -13.97
C PRO A 80 9.12 -0.13 -14.25
N SER A 81 10.14 0.55 -14.79
CA SER A 81 11.46 -0.03 -15.07
C SER A 81 12.34 -0.24 -13.82
N VAL A 82 12.00 0.38 -12.69
CA VAL A 82 12.72 0.20 -11.43
C VAL A 82 12.37 -1.15 -10.84
N ASN A 83 13.39 -1.96 -10.60
CA ASN A 83 13.25 -3.26 -9.96
C ASN A 83 13.68 -3.21 -8.48
N GLU A 84 13.35 -4.27 -7.76
CA GLU A 84 13.67 -4.41 -6.33
C GLU A 84 15.18 -4.35 -6.06
N SER A 85 16.01 -4.94 -6.93
CA SER A 85 17.46 -4.94 -6.77
C SER A 85 18.06 -3.53 -6.77
N LYS A 86 17.61 -2.65 -7.68
CA LYS A 86 18.05 -1.24 -7.72
C LYS A 86 17.66 -0.50 -6.43
N LEU A 87 16.48 -0.78 -5.87
CA LEU A 87 16.03 -0.17 -4.62
C LEU A 87 16.87 -0.64 -3.42
N PHE A 88 17.21 -1.92 -3.36
CA PHE A 88 18.12 -2.46 -2.36
C PHE A 88 19.52 -1.86 -2.47
N GLU A 89 20.07 -1.71 -3.67
CA GLU A 89 21.36 -1.08 -3.89
C GLU A 89 21.38 0.36 -3.38
N LEU A 90 20.33 1.15 -3.68
CA LEU A 90 20.20 2.53 -3.17
C LEU A 90 20.07 2.57 -1.65
N MET A 91 19.30 1.65 -1.05
CA MET A 91 19.17 1.54 0.41
C MET A 91 20.54 1.31 1.07
N GLN A 92 21.35 0.39 0.53
CA GLN A 92 22.68 0.07 1.04
C GLN A 92 23.68 1.20 0.81
N MET A 93 23.69 1.78 -0.40
CA MET A 93 24.58 2.88 -0.79
C MET A 93 24.41 4.10 0.12
N HIS A 94 23.16 4.45 0.44
CA HIS A 94 22.83 5.61 1.28
C HIS A 94 22.66 5.27 2.76
N LYS A 95 22.93 4.02 3.16
CA LYS A 95 22.80 3.53 4.55
C LYS A 95 21.44 3.85 5.18
N ILE A 96 20.37 3.67 4.41
CA ILE A 96 19.00 3.93 4.85
C ILE A 96 18.55 2.76 5.70
N ALA A 97 18.00 3.04 6.89
CA ALA A 97 17.46 2.01 7.76
C ALA A 97 16.22 1.36 7.13
N GLU A 98 16.00 0.06 7.36
CA GLU A 98 14.83 -0.68 6.85
C GLU A 98 13.50 -0.06 7.31
N ASP A 99 13.48 0.58 8.48
CA ASP A 99 12.30 1.29 8.96
C ASP A 99 12.03 2.61 8.23
N ASP A 100 13.00 3.17 7.54
CA ASP A 100 12.89 4.46 6.84
C ASP A 100 12.63 4.32 5.33
N ILE A 101 12.51 3.10 4.82
CA ILE A 101 12.24 2.81 3.41
C ILE A 101 11.30 1.61 3.25
N GLY A 102 10.56 1.58 2.15
CA GLY A 102 9.77 0.42 1.72
C GLY A 102 9.23 0.64 0.31
N TRP A 103 8.73 -0.40 -0.34
CA TRP A 103 8.21 -0.29 -1.70
C TRP A 103 7.02 -1.20 -1.96
N GLU A 104 6.20 -0.80 -2.92
CA GLU A 104 5.11 -1.59 -3.50
C GLU A 104 5.38 -1.68 -5.00
N LEU A 105 5.99 -2.79 -5.41
CA LEU A 105 6.23 -3.12 -6.81
C LEU A 105 5.07 -3.99 -7.30
N THR A 106 4.71 -3.82 -8.56
CA THR A 106 3.69 -4.67 -9.19
C THR A 106 4.39 -5.59 -10.18
N ASP A 107 4.13 -6.89 -10.07
CA ASP A 107 4.57 -7.84 -11.07
C ASP A 107 3.91 -7.50 -12.41
N HIS A 108 4.73 -7.26 -13.43
CA HIS A 108 4.33 -6.87 -14.78
C HIS A 108 3.61 -8.02 -15.51
N LYS A 109 2.39 -8.36 -15.08
CA LYS A 109 1.45 -9.26 -15.78
C LYS A 109 0.00 -8.85 -15.53
N GLN A 110 -0.32 -7.56 -15.60
CA GLN A 110 -1.72 -7.20 -15.83
C GLN A 110 -1.99 -7.31 -17.32
N GLU A 111 -2.32 -8.53 -17.76
CA GLU A 111 -3.09 -8.69 -18.98
C GLU A 111 -4.32 -7.79 -18.85
N GLY A 112 -4.65 -7.05 -19.90
CA GLY A 112 -5.78 -6.14 -19.89
C GLY A 112 -7.08 -6.91 -19.65
N HIS A 113 -7.43 -7.13 -18.39
CA HIS A 113 -8.69 -7.77 -18.04
C HIS A 113 -9.79 -6.76 -18.32
N SER A 114 -10.48 -6.94 -19.45
CA SER A 114 -11.82 -6.37 -19.57
C SER A 114 -12.66 -7.05 -18.48
N LEU A 115 -13.26 -6.27 -17.59
CA LEU A 115 -14.22 -6.82 -16.63
C LEU A 115 -15.33 -7.54 -17.43
N PRO A 116 -15.70 -8.79 -17.07
CA PRO A 116 -16.80 -9.47 -17.72
C PRO A 116 -18.05 -8.63 -17.47
N PHE A 117 -18.58 -8.06 -18.53
CA PHE A 117 -19.69 -7.13 -18.47
C PHE A 117 -20.70 -7.61 -19.50
N PRO A 118 -21.48 -8.66 -19.17
CA PRO A 118 -22.46 -9.20 -20.10
C PRO A 118 -23.52 -8.13 -20.40
N THR A 119 -23.81 -7.95 -21.68
CA THR A 119 -24.77 -6.96 -22.17
C THR A 119 -25.88 -7.66 -22.93
N LEU A 120 -27.12 -7.38 -22.52
CA LEU A 120 -28.32 -7.86 -23.21
C LEU A 120 -28.60 -6.97 -24.42
N ARG A 121 -28.66 -7.59 -25.61
CA ARG A 121 -29.01 -6.91 -26.86
C ARG A 121 -30.51 -6.96 -27.11
N ARG A 122 -30.97 -6.10 -28.02
CA ARG A 122 -32.39 -6.04 -28.43
C ARG A 122 -32.90 -7.33 -29.08
N ASP A 123 -32.01 -8.13 -29.65
CA ASP A 123 -32.31 -9.44 -30.22
C ASP A 123 -32.40 -10.56 -29.15
N GLY A 124 -32.28 -10.21 -27.86
CA GLY A 124 -32.29 -11.15 -26.74
C GLY A 124 -30.97 -11.87 -26.50
N SER A 125 -29.95 -11.66 -27.34
CA SER A 125 -28.63 -12.27 -27.16
C SER A 125 -27.83 -11.56 -26.07
N ILE A 126 -27.04 -12.32 -25.30
CA ILE A 126 -26.06 -11.79 -24.36
C ILE A 126 -24.69 -11.83 -25.03
N LYS A 127 -24.01 -10.68 -25.05
CA LYS A 127 -22.61 -10.58 -25.51
C LYS A 127 -21.76 -9.88 -24.46
N GLU A 128 -20.48 -10.24 -24.40
CA GLU A 128 -19.55 -9.55 -23.51
C GLU A 128 -19.33 -8.11 -23.95
N GLY A 129 -19.30 -7.18 -22.99
CA GLY A 129 -19.12 -5.75 -23.25
C GLY A 129 -17.82 -5.46 -24.00
N SER A 130 -16.78 -6.26 -23.77
CA SER A 130 -15.50 -6.19 -24.49
C SER A 130 -15.59 -6.55 -25.97
N GLN A 131 -16.58 -7.36 -26.37
CA GLN A 131 -16.86 -7.69 -27.77
C GLN A 131 -17.67 -6.60 -28.48
N LEU A 132 -18.39 -5.77 -27.71
CA LEU A 132 -19.22 -4.70 -28.24
C LEU A 132 -18.55 -3.33 -28.20
N SER A 133 -17.56 -3.15 -27.33
CA SER A 133 -16.87 -1.89 -27.11
C SER A 133 -15.39 -2.12 -26.79
N GLN A 134 -14.51 -1.50 -27.57
CA GLN A 134 -13.06 -1.49 -27.33
C GLN A 134 -12.65 -0.47 -26.24
N ILE A 135 -13.51 -0.20 -25.25
CA ILE A 135 -13.11 0.64 -24.12
C ILE A 135 -12.19 -0.20 -23.22
N SER A 136 -10.89 -0.15 -23.52
CA SER A 136 -9.88 -0.66 -22.61
C SER A 136 -9.68 0.36 -21.49
N ILE A 137 -10.04 -0.04 -20.26
CA ILE A 137 -9.67 0.73 -19.07
C ILE A 137 -8.22 0.37 -18.78
N ASN A 138 -7.28 1.09 -19.40
CA ASN A 138 -5.88 1.01 -19.01
C ASN A 138 -5.74 1.61 -17.60
N ALA A 139 -5.82 0.77 -16.58
CA ALA A 139 -5.44 1.14 -15.22
C ALA A 139 -3.91 1.24 -15.20
N PRO A 140 -3.31 2.44 -15.09
CA PRO A 140 -1.86 2.51 -14.97
C PRO A 140 -1.45 1.84 -13.67
N THR A 141 -0.60 0.85 -13.79
CA THR A 141 0.11 0.25 -12.68
C THR A 141 1.11 1.27 -12.17
N ILE A 142 0.87 1.82 -10.98
CA ILE A 142 1.79 2.78 -10.35
C ILE A 142 2.47 2.02 -9.23
N GLN A 143 3.78 1.87 -9.34
CA GLN A 143 4.64 1.38 -8.28
C GLN A 143 4.93 2.50 -7.30
N TRP A 144 5.17 2.18 -6.04
CA TRP A 144 5.40 3.18 -4.99
C TRP A 144 6.67 2.90 -4.22
N LEU A 145 7.42 3.96 -3.95
CA LEU A 145 8.48 4.02 -2.96
C LEU A 145 7.98 4.80 -1.76
N TYR A 146 8.16 4.25 -0.57
CA TYR A 146 7.89 4.89 0.71
C TYR A 146 9.22 5.23 1.34
N VAL A 147 9.49 6.50 1.64
CA VAL A 147 10.77 6.90 2.24
C VAL A 147 10.65 8.05 3.22
N ALA A 148 11.46 8.03 4.28
CA ALA A 148 11.51 9.12 5.24
C ALA A 148 11.92 10.44 4.55
N PRO A 149 11.30 11.59 4.90
CA PRO A 149 11.54 12.86 4.22
C PRO A 149 13.02 13.27 4.16
N LYS A 150 13.82 12.87 5.16
CA LYS A 150 15.28 13.09 5.22
C LYS A 150 16.08 12.46 4.06
N HIS A 151 15.60 11.36 3.47
CA HIS A 151 16.29 10.65 2.38
C HIS A 151 15.67 10.95 1.00
N ARG A 152 14.55 11.70 0.96
CA ARG A 152 13.77 11.93 -0.27
C ARG A 152 14.60 12.58 -1.38
N GLN A 153 15.33 13.65 -1.08
CA GLN A 153 16.07 14.39 -2.11
C GLN A 153 17.16 13.55 -2.76
N GLU A 154 17.79 12.67 -1.99
CA GLU A 154 18.91 11.85 -2.43
C GLU A 154 18.41 10.72 -3.35
N LEU A 155 17.33 10.05 -2.96
CA LEU A 155 16.75 8.97 -3.77
C LEU A 155 16.12 9.48 -5.08
N VAL A 156 15.41 10.61 -5.04
CA VAL A 156 14.78 11.18 -6.24
C VAL A 156 15.81 11.53 -7.33
N ARG A 157 17.07 11.80 -6.98
CA ARG A 157 18.14 12.07 -7.96
C ARG A 157 18.69 10.81 -8.63
N ASN A 158 18.57 9.65 -7.99
CA ASN A 158 19.19 8.40 -8.41
C ASN A 158 18.19 7.37 -8.97
N LEU A 159 16.89 7.65 -8.86
CA LEU A 159 15.80 6.84 -9.40
C LEU A 159 15.48 7.23 -10.84
#